data_AF-A0A1Z4GAM4-F1
#
_entry.id   AF-A0A1Z4GAM4-F1
#
_cell.length_a   1.000
_cell.length_b   1.000
_cell.length_c   1.000
_cell.angle_alpha   90.00
_cell.angle_beta   90.00
_cell.angle_gamma   90.00
#
_symmetry.space_group_name_H-M   'P 1'
#
loop_
_entity.id
_entity.type
_entity.pdbx_description
1 polymer ?
#
loop_
_entity_poly.entity_id
_entity_poly.type
_entity_poly.pdbx_seq_one_letter_code
_entity_poly.pdbx_strand_id
1 'polypeptide(L)'
;MLSKFTGRDELIAYLREQFPQAAERDNHISKIIGGRKAAQTALQKVDPTNYSKTRNFLTGAVTKLSPYIRYGVLSLAEIRDYVLDKIEQPEEATKLINELGWRDYWQRLYVKLGNGIWQDQEEYKTGYTASEYAAELPTDIQAGSTGRVCIDSFSQELRETGYLHNHSRMWLAAYIVHWRRIHWQAGAKWFLQHLLDGDPASNNMSWQWVASTFSHKPYFFNRENLERYTKGVYCQKCPLYGHCDFEGSYEELEQRLFPQGEFTKKPNSQSWQHGKRGKK
;
A
#
# COMPACT_ATOMS: atom_id res chain seq x y z
N MET A 1 -8.81 29.37 9.98
CA MET A 1 -7.36 29.24 10.31
C MET A 1 -6.48 29.42 9.07
N LEU A 2 -6.82 28.85 7.90
CA LEU A 2 -6.11 29.11 6.62
C LEU A 2 -6.24 30.54 6.06
N SER A 3 -7.17 31.35 6.57
CA SER A 3 -7.32 32.76 6.18
C SER A 3 -6.22 33.69 6.70
N LYS A 4 -5.24 33.16 7.45
CA LYS A 4 -4.14 33.93 8.05
C LYS A 4 -2.82 33.86 7.25
N PHE A 5 -2.72 33.01 6.24
CA PHE A 5 -1.50 32.82 5.45
C PHE A 5 -1.76 33.18 3.99
N THR A 6 -0.83 33.92 3.39
CA THR A 6 -0.86 34.35 1.99
C THR A 6 -0.58 33.21 1.01
N GLY A 7 0.03 32.12 1.48
CA GLY A 7 0.35 30.97 0.65
C GLY A 7 0.85 29.76 1.43
N ARG A 8 1.13 28.69 0.68
CA ARG A 8 1.60 27.41 1.24
C ARG A 8 2.96 27.54 1.91
N ASP A 9 3.87 28.30 1.33
CA ASP A 9 5.24 28.44 1.84
C ASP A 9 5.27 29.17 3.18
N GLU A 10 4.42 30.19 3.35
CA GLU A 10 4.26 30.88 4.62
C GLU A 10 3.69 29.95 5.71
N LEU A 11 2.70 29.13 5.37
CA LEU A 11 2.18 28.12 6.28
C LEU A 11 3.26 27.09 6.67
N ILE A 12 4.10 26.65 5.72
CA ILE A 12 5.20 25.72 5.99
C ILE A 12 6.22 26.38 6.92
N ALA A 13 6.62 27.62 6.66
CA ALA A 13 7.56 28.36 7.49
C ALA A 13 7.02 28.51 8.92
N TYR A 14 5.75 28.92 9.05
CA TYR A 14 5.07 28.99 10.35
C TYR A 14 5.05 27.64 11.06
N LEU A 15 4.68 26.54 10.39
CA LEU A 15 4.66 25.22 11.01
C LEU A 15 6.05 24.76 11.47
N ARG A 16 7.11 25.08 10.71
CA ARG A 16 8.49 24.78 11.13
C ARG A 16 8.89 25.55 12.38
N GLU A 17 8.50 26.81 12.48
CA GLU A 17 8.73 27.63 13.65
C GLU A 17 7.95 27.11 14.88
N GLN A 18 6.70 26.70 14.69
CA GLN A 18 5.87 26.19 15.79
C GLN A 18 6.22 24.76 16.21
N PHE A 19 6.78 23.96 15.31
CA PHE A 19 7.12 22.55 15.54
C PHE A 19 8.57 22.24 15.13
N PRO A 20 9.58 22.89 15.75
CA PRO A 20 10.98 22.75 15.34
C PRO A 20 11.49 21.32 15.46
N GLN A 21 11.12 20.61 16.53
CA GLN A 21 11.48 19.20 16.73
C GLN A 21 10.94 18.27 15.62
N ALA A 22 9.73 18.58 15.11
CA ALA A 22 9.16 17.80 14.02
C ALA A 22 9.91 18.05 12.70
N ALA A 23 10.29 19.32 12.45
CA ALA A 23 11.06 19.72 11.28
C ALA A 23 12.51 19.20 11.29
N GLU A 24 13.13 19.08 12.48
CA GLU A 24 14.44 18.45 12.65
C GLU A 24 14.39 16.94 12.37
N ARG A 25 13.31 16.27 12.80
CA ARG A 25 13.11 14.84 12.54
C ARG A 25 12.87 14.53 11.07
N ASP A 26 12.04 15.33 10.40
CA ASP A 26 11.76 15.19 8.97
C ASP A 26 11.36 16.56 8.39
N ASN A 27 12.12 17.02 7.40
CA ASN A 27 11.90 18.32 6.76
C ASN A 27 11.15 18.21 5.42
N HIS A 28 10.84 17.00 4.95
CA HIS A 28 10.14 16.78 3.69
C HIS A 28 8.71 17.27 3.77
N ILE A 29 8.28 17.95 2.71
CA ILE A 29 6.91 18.43 2.57
C ILE A 29 6.30 17.74 1.36
N SER A 30 5.25 16.95 1.61
CA SER A 30 4.53 16.25 0.55
C SER A 30 4.02 17.23 -0.52
N LYS A 31 4.13 16.86 -1.79
CA LYS A 31 3.54 17.64 -2.89
C LYS A 31 2.00 17.63 -2.87
N ILE A 32 1.38 16.67 -2.16
CA ILE A 32 -0.07 16.61 -2.01
C ILE A 32 -0.56 17.86 -1.27
N ILE A 33 -1.58 18.51 -1.83
CA ILE A 33 -2.17 19.72 -1.25
C ILE A 33 -3.46 19.34 -0.53
N GLY A 34 -3.58 19.68 0.75
CA GLY A 34 -4.80 19.44 1.51
C GLY A 34 -5.95 20.40 1.15
N GLY A 35 -7.13 20.12 1.72
CA GLY A 35 -8.29 21.00 1.64
C GLY A 35 -9.26 20.71 0.49
N ARG A 36 -10.48 21.22 0.63
CA ARG A 36 -11.63 20.89 -0.23
C ARG A 36 -11.41 21.20 -1.71
N LYS A 37 -10.84 22.37 -2.03
CA LYS A 37 -10.57 22.78 -3.42
C LYS A 37 -9.62 21.80 -4.12
N ALA A 38 -8.52 21.44 -3.47
CA ALA A 38 -7.56 20.47 -4.01
C ALA A 38 -8.19 19.08 -4.17
N ALA A 39 -9.01 18.66 -3.19
CA ALA A 39 -9.74 17.40 -3.26
C ALA A 39 -10.71 17.34 -4.45
N GLN A 40 -11.45 18.41 -4.72
CA GLN A 40 -12.36 18.52 -5.86
C GLN A 40 -11.59 18.50 -7.19
N THR A 41 -10.46 19.19 -7.29
CA THR A 41 -9.58 19.13 -8.48
C THR A 41 -9.03 17.72 -8.70
N ALA A 42 -8.70 16.98 -7.64
CA ALA A 42 -8.29 15.59 -7.74
C ALA A 42 -9.45 14.68 -8.18
N LEU A 43 -10.65 14.87 -7.61
CA LEU A 43 -11.86 14.12 -7.96
C LEU A 43 -12.24 14.32 -9.44
N GLN A 44 -12.11 15.55 -9.96
CA GLN A 44 -12.37 15.86 -11.37
C GLN A 44 -11.48 15.09 -12.36
N LYS A 45 -10.29 14.66 -11.93
CA LYS A 45 -9.33 13.90 -12.74
C LYS A 45 -9.54 12.39 -12.66
N VAL A 46 -10.49 11.91 -11.85
CA VAL A 46 -10.78 10.48 -11.74
C VAL A 46 -11.34 9.97 -13.05
N ASP A 47 -10.68 8.95 -13.58
CA ASP A 47 -11.07 8.21 -14.78
C ASP A 47 -11.34 6.74 -14.37
N PRO A 48 -12.60 6.37 -14.10
CA PRO A 48 -12.95 5.02 -13.62
C PRO A 48 -12.63 3.94 -14.67
N THR A 49 -12.80 4.25 -15.95
CA THR A 49 -12.61 3.33 -17.07
C THR A 49 -11.14 2.94 -17.21
N ASN A 50 -10.23 3.91 -17.21
CA ASN A 50 -8.79 3.64 -17.24
C ASN A 50 -8.27 3.10 -15.91
N TYR A 51 -8.86 3.51 -14.78
CA TYR A 51 -8.56 2.92 -13.47
C TYR A 51 -8.78 1.41 -13.49
N SER A 52 -9.96 0.96 -13.94
CA SER A 52 -10.32 -0.45 -14.05
C SER A 52 -9.31 -1.28 -14.86
N LYS A 53 -8.73 -0.68 -15.90
CA LYS A 53 -7.78 -1.34 -16.82
C LYS A 53 -6.33 -1.31 -16.31
N THR A 54 -5.92 -0.25 -15.63
CA THR A 54 -4.48 0.07 -15.45
C THR A 54 -4.01 0.22 -14.01
N ARG A 55 -4.90 0.26 -13.01
CA ARG A 55 -4.56 0.49 -11.58
C ARG A 55 -3.48 -0.38 -10.95
N ASN A 56 -3.13 -1.50 -11.57
CA ASN A 56 -2.09 -2.39 -11.06
C ASN A 56 -0.68 -1.94 -11.50
N PHE A 57 -0.56 -1.17 -12.58
CA PHE A 57 0.72 -0.62 -13.03
C PHE A 57 1.02 0.65 -12.23
N LEU A 58 2.27 0.84 -11.80
CA LEU A 58 2.66 2.07 -11.08
C LEU A 58 2.46 3.35 -11.91
N THR A 59 2.51 3.22 -13.25
CA THR A 59 2.23 4.31 -14.20
C THR A 59 0.77 4.37 -14.63
N GLY A 60 -0.11 3.54 -14.04
CA GLY A 60 -1.52 3.44 -14.38
C GLY A 60 -2.36 4.54 -13.74
N ALA A 61 -3.64 4.59 -14.11
CA ALA A 61 -4.60 5.50 -13.52
C ALA A 61 -4.93 5.06 -12.09
N VAL A 62 -4.68 5.95 -11.13
CA VAL A 62 -5.11 5.85 -9.73
C VAL A 62 -5.69 7.20 -9.29
N THR A 63 -6.64 7.18 -8.35
CA THR A 63 -7.38 8.39 -7.98
C THR A 63 -6.58 9.36 -7.10
N LYS A 64 -5.64 8.83 -6.31
CA LYS A 64 -4.91 9.57 -5.27
C LYS A 64 -5.82 10.32 -4.28
N LEU A 65 -7.05 9.82 -4.08
CA LEU A 65 -8.05 10.44 -3.20
C LEU A 65 -7.93 10.01 -1.73
N SER A 66 -7.10 9.01 -1.41
CA SER A 66 -7.02 8.41 -0.09
C SER A 66 -6.72 9.38 1.06
N PRO A 67 -5.85 10.41 0.93
CA PRO A 67 -5.68 11.40 2.01
C PRO A 67 -6.93 12.24 2.23
N TYR A 68 -7.63 12.64 1.17
CA TYR A 68 -8.87 13.44 1.30
C TYR A 68 -9.99 12.62 1.96
N ILE A 69 -10.06 11.31 1.67
CA ILE A 69 -10.97 10.38 2.33
C ILE A 69 -10.60 10.24 3.81
N ARG A 70 -9.32 10.04 4.12
CA ARG A 70 -8.81 9.87 5.50
C ARG A 70 -9.20 11.02 6.42
N TYR A 71 -9.13 12.25 5.91
CA TYR A 71 -9.44 13.47 6.65
C TYR A 71 -10.90 13.95 6.50
N GLY A 72 -11.78 13.15 5.88
CA GLY A 72 -13.20 13.48 5.73
C GLY A 72 -13.47 14.68 4.80
N VAL A 73 -12.50 15.07 3.97
CA VAL A 73 -12.65 16.17 3.00
C VAL A 73 -13.56 15.74 1.83
N LEU A 74 -13.51 14.46 1.48
CA LEU A 74 -14.44 13.80 0.55
C LEU A 74 -15.04 12.58 1.26
N SER A 75 -16.35 12.38 1.10
CA SER A 75 -17.00 11.14 1.56
C SER A 75 -16.94 10.06 0.48
N LEU A 76 -17.06 8.79 0.87
CA LEU A 76 -17.12 7.67 -0.08
C LEU A 76 -18.34 7.77 -1.00
N ALA A 77 -19.49 8.18 -0.45
CA ALA A 77 -20.73 8.39 -1.20
C ALA A 77 -20.58 9.51 -2.23
N GLU A 78 -20.00 10.64 -1.84
CA GLU A 78 -19.72 11.75 -2.76
C GLU A 78 -18.85 11.31 -3.94
N ILE A 79 -17.80 10.54 -3.70
CA ILE A 79 -16.93 10.05 -4.77
C ILE A 79 -17.68 9.08 -5.68
N ARG A 80 -18.44 8.14 -5.10
CA ARG A 80 -19.25 7.18 -5.85
C ARG A 80 -20.25 7.89 -6.76
N ASP A 81 -21.04 8.81 -6.21
CA ASP A 81 -22.11 9.50 -6.93
C ASP A 81 -21.51 10.35 -8.06
N TYR A 82 -20.43 11.09 -7.77
CA TYR A 82 -19.71 11.87 -8.79
C TYR A 82 -19.19 11.01 -9.95
N VAL A 83 -18.65 9.82 -9.66
CA VAL A 83 -18.10 8.93 -10.67
C VAL A 83 -19.22 8.30 -11.50
N LEU A 84 -20.33 7.89 -10.87
CA LEU A 84 -21.47 7.29 -11.54
C LEU A 84 -22.19 8.29 -12.45
N ASP A 85 -22.31 9.56 -12.04
CA ASP A 85 -22.91 10.63 -12.85
C ASP A 85 -22.10 10.94 -14.12
N LYS A 86 -20.84 10.52 -14.20
CA LYS A 86 -19.93 10.81 -15.31
C LYS A 86 -19.78 9.71 -16.34
N ILE A 87 -20.34 8.54 -16.09
CA ILE A 87 -20.19 7.37 -16.96
C ILE A 87 -21.55 6.94 -17.48
N GLU A 88 -21.60 6.55 -18.75
CA GLU A 88 -22.82 6.01 -19.35
C GLU A 88 -23.07 4.57 -18.90
N GLN A 89 -22.00 3.80 -18.69
CA GLN A 89 -22.03 2.39 -18.30
C GLN A 89 -21.50 2.22 -16.87
N PRO A 90 -22.36 2.04 -15.86
CA PRO A 90 -21.97 1.90 -14.45
C PRO A 90 -20.93 0.80 -14.21
N GLU A 91 -20.91 -0.23 -15.05
CA GLU A 91 -19.97 -1.36 -14.96
C GLU A 91 -18.51 -0.90 -15.05
N GLU A 92 -18.23 0.18 -15.77
CA GLU A 92 -16.87 0.73 -15.92
C GLU A 92 -16.27 1.23 -14.59
N ALA A 93 -17.12 1.65 -13.65
CA ALA A 93 -16.70 2.09 -12.31
C ALA A 93 -16.68 0.96 -11.27
N THR A 94 -17.12 -0.25 -11.59
CA THR A 94 -17.24 -1.37 -10.62
C THR A 94 -15.97 -1.57 -9.82
N LYS A 95 -14.80 -1.59 -10.48
CA LYS A 95 -13.50 -1.76 -9.79
C LYS A 95 -13.24 -0.62 -8.81
N LEU A 96 -13.50 0.63 -9.19
CA LEU A 96 -13.28 1.76 -8.30
C LEU A 96 -14.25 1.73 -7.11
N ILE A 97 -15.52 1.45 -7.36
CA ILE A 97 -16.55 1.36 -6.32
C ILE A 97 -16.23 0.23 -5.33
N ASN A 98 -15.75 -0.92 -5.80
CA ASN A 98 -15.32 -2.01 -4.92
C ASN A 98 -14.17 -1.59 -3.98
N GLU A 99 -13.27 -0.72 -4.45
CA GLU A 99 -12.14 -0.24 -3.64
C GLU A 99 -12.60 0.79 -2.60
N LEU A 100 -13.62 1.60 -2.91
CA LEU A 100 -14.33 2.38 -1.89
C LEU A 100 -15.04 1.47 -0.88
N GLY A 101 -15.62 0.36 -1.36
CA GLY A 101 -16.24 -0.67 -0.53
C GLY A 101 -15.27 -1.33 0.44
N TRP A 102 -14.04 -1.63 0.00
CA TRP A 102 -12.97 -2.11 0.90
C TRP A 102 -12.69 -1.13 2.03
N ARG A 103 -12.62 0.17 1.73
CA ARG A 103 -12.43 1.20 2.75
C ARG A 103 -13.60 1.27 3.73
N ASP A 104 -14.85 1.09 3.28
CA ASP A 104 -16.01 1.01 4.19
C ASP A 104 -15.96 -0.25 5.06
N TYR A 105 -15.67 -1.40 4.45
CA TYR A 105 -15.55 -2.68 5.15
C TYR A 105 -14.51 -2.64 6.28
N TRP A 106 -13.32 -2.09 6.01
CA TRP A 106 -12.28 -1.95 7.03
C TRP A 106 -12.71 -1.10 8.21
N GLN A 107 -13.41 0.02 7.99
CA GLN A 107 -13.92 0.83 9.10
C GLN A 107 -14.92 0.06 9.95
N ARG A 108 -15.84 -0.68 9.33
CA ARG A 108 -16.82 -1.50 10.08
C ARG A 108 -16.13 -2.56 10.90
N LEU A 109 -15.08 -3.18 10.36
CA LEU A 109 -14.30 -4.15 11.11
C LEU A 109 -13.54 -3.48 12.27
N TYR A 110 -12.95 -2.31 12.04
CA TYR A 110 -12.25 -1.57 13.09
C TYR A 110 -13.16 -1.16 14.25
N VAL A 111 -14.41 -0.76 13.97
CA VAL A 111 -15.41 -0.51 15.03
C VAL A 111 -15.67 -1.74 15.89
N LYS A 112 -15.67 -2.94 15.30
CA LYS A 112 -15.88 -4.19 16.04
C LYS A 112 -14.65 -4.63 16.82
N LEU A 113 -13.46 -4.50 16.24
CA LEU A 113 -12.20 -4.97 16.83
C LEU A 113 -11.64 -4.00 17.89
N GLY A 114 -11.87 -2.70 17.72
CA GLY A 114 -11.23 -1.67 18.54
C GLY A 114 -9.71 -1.83 18.56
N ASN A 115 -9.11 -1.83 19.75
CA ASN A 115 -7.67 -2.03 19.92
C ASN A 115 -7.19 -3.43 19.50
N GLY A 116 -8.09 -4.42 19.39
CA GLY A 116 -7.79 -5.75 18.88
C GLY A 116 -7.28 -5.76 17.45
N ILE A 117 -7.43 -4.66 16.69
CA ILE A 117 -6.87 -4.53 15.34
C ILE A 117 -5.33 -4.60 15.28
N TRP A 118 -4.65 -4.44 16.43
CA TRP A 118 -3.20 -4.56 16.57
C TRP A 118 -2.73 -5.98 16.89
N GLN A 119 -3.68 -6.89 17.15
CA GLN A 119 -3.41 -8.29 17.43
C GLN A 119 -3.58 -9.10 16.13
N ASP A 120 -2.91 -10.24 16.06
CA ASP A 120 -3.11 -11.19 14.98
C ASP A 120 -4.55 -11.73 15.06
N GLN A 121 -5.36 -11.57 14.00
CA GLN A 121 -6.73 -12.09 14.01
C GLN A 121 -6.76 -13.62 13.89
N GLU A 122 -5.72 -14.18 13.25
CA GLU A 122 -5.49 -15.60 13.05
C GLU A 122 -3.98 -15.87 13.13
N GLU A 123 -3.58 -17.12 13.35
CA GLU A 123 -2.19 -17.52 13.27
C GLU A 123 -1.63 -17.32 11.85
N TYR A 124 -0.31 -17.07 11.79
CA TYR A 124 0.43 -17.01 10.53
C TYR A 124 0.35 -18.36 9.82
N LYS A 125 0.02 -18.34 8.54
CA LYS A 125 -0.07 -19.56 7.71
C LYS A 125 1.25 -19.86 7.02
N THR A 126 2.35 -19.29 7.51
CA THR A 126 3.68 -19.36 6.88
C THR A 126 4.48 -20.61 7.24
N GLY A 127 3.99 -21.42 8.19
CA GLY A 127 4.75 -22.49 8.83
C GLY A 127 5.68 -22.01 9.94
N TYR A 128 5.73 -20.70 10.20
CA TYR A 128 6.43 -20.10 11.33
C TYR A 128 5.45 -19.67 12.42
N THR A 129 5.89 -19.81 13.66
CA THR A 129 5.22 -19.26 14.85
C THR A 129 5.50 -17.77 14.99
N ALA A 130 4.63 -17.05 15.71
CA ALA A 130 4.78 -15.61 15.93
C ALA A 130 6.12 -15.24 16.58
N SER A 131 6.68 -16.08 17.45
CA SER A 131 7.98 -15.83 18.11
C SER A 131 9.19 -15.91 17.18
N GLU A 132 9.03 -16.42 15.96
CA GLU A 132 10.10 -16.47 14.95
C GLU A 132 10.21 -15.17 14.13
N TYR A 133 9.32 -14.21 14.39
CA TYR A 133 9.37 -12.88 13.80
C TYR A 133 9.99 -11.88 14.78
N ALA A 134 10.87 -11.02 14.28
CA ALA A 134 11.43 -9.94 15.10
C ALA A 134 10.42 -8.79 15.24
N ALA A 135 10.37 -8.19 16.43
CA ALA A 135 9.43 -7.13 16.77
C ALA A 135 9.80 -5.76 16.21
N GLU A 136 11.09 -5.51 15.98
CA GLU A 136 11.59 -4.19 15.59
C GLU A 136 11.88 -4.14 14.09
N LEU A 137 11.48 -3.04 13.45
CA LEU A 137 11.72 -2.81 12.04
C LEU A 137 13.20 -2.46 11.81
N PRO A 138 13.96 -3.22 11.00
CA PRO A 138 15.36 -2.93 10.74
C PRO A 138 15.61 -1.53 10.17
N THR A 139 16.71 -0.90 10.59
CA THR A 139 17.06 0.48 10.22
C THR A 139 17.36 0.64 8.73
N ASP A 140 17.89 -0.38 8.07
CA ASP A 140 18.17 -0.37 6.63
C ASP A 140 16.89 -0.25 5.79
N ILE A 141 15.78 -0.85 6.25
CA ILE A 141 14.47 -0.71 5.61
C ILE A 141 13.94 0.72 5.80
N GLN A 142 14.04 1.25 7.02
CA GLN A 142 13.59 2.61 7.33
C GLN A 142 14.40 3.66 6.55
N ALA A 143 15.71 3.47 6.43
CA ALA A 143 16.60 4.36 5.70
C ALA A 143 16.50 4.21 4.17
N GLY A 144 16.05 3.06 3.67
CA GLY A 144 16.07 2.75 2.24
C GLY A 144 17.48 2.39 1.75
N SER A 145 18.18 1.56 2.52
CA SER A 145 19.57 1.14 2.26
C SER A 145 19.72 -0.38 2.32
N THR A 146 18.69 -1.12 1.89
CA THR A 146 18.67 -2.58 1.88
C THR A 146 19.49 -3.18 0.73
N GLY A 147 19.89 -2.36 -0.25
CA GLY A 147 20.58 -2.78 -1.47
C GLY A 147 19.65 -3.29 -2.57
N ARG A 148 18.32 -3.32 -2.31
CA ARG A 148 17.28 -3.72 -3.26
C ARG A 148 16.62 -2.45 -3.78
N VAL A 149 16.99 -2.02 -4.98
CA VAL A 149 16.59 -0.72 -5.57
C VAL A 149 15.08 -0.46 -5.45
N CYS A 150 14.22 -1.46 -5.67
CA CYS A 150 12.77 -1.28 -5.51
C CYS A 150 12.36 -0.98 -4.06
N ILE A 151 12.82 -1.78 -3.10
CA ILE A 151 12.51 -1.63 -1.67
C ILE A 151 13.03 -0.28 -1.16
N ASP A 152 14.25 0.08 -1.54
CA ASP A 152 14.88 1.33 -1.15
C ASP A 152 14.12 2.54 -1.73
N SER A 153 13.69 2.46 -3.00
CA SER A 153 12.85 3.48 -3.63
C SER A 153 11.48 3.61 -2.97
N PHE A 154 10.84 2.50 -2.57
CA PHE A 154 9.54 2.55 -1.89
C PHE A 154 9.67 3.15 -0.49
N SER A 155 10.75 2.82 0.24
CA SER A 155 11.02 3.44 1.54
C SER A 155 11.21 4.95 1.40
N GLN A 156 12.02 5.38 0.43
CA GLN A 156 12.24 6.78 0.14
C GLN A 156 10.94 7.50 -0.26
N GLU A 157 10.17 6.96 -1.22
CA GLU A 157 8.92 7.58 -1.69
C GLU A 157 7.91 7.73 -0.53
N LEU A 158 7.80 6.73 0.35
CA LEU A 158 6.96 6.80 1.53
C LEU A 158 7.36 7.97 2.45
N ARG A 159 8.64 8.06 2.81
CA ARG A 159 9.13 9.10 3.73
C ARG A 159 9.03 10.50 3.14
N GLU A 160 9.43 10.67 1.88
CA GLU A 160 9.51 12.00 1.27
C GLU A 160 8.16 12.55 0.81
N THR A 161 7.25 11.67 0.39
CA THR A 161 5.98 12.09 -0.23
C THR A 161 4.76 11.83 0.65
N GLY A 162 4.88 10.94 1.65
CA GLY A 162 3.76 10.47 2.46
C GLY A 162 2.74 9.64 1.68
N TYR A 163 3.11 9.10 0.53
CA TYR A 163 2.26 8.28 -0.32
C TYR A 163 3.03 7.11 -0.91
N LEU A 164 2.34 5.98 -1.05
CA LEU A 164 2.78 4.85 -1.87
C LEU A 164 1.61 4.32 -2.69
N HIS A 165 1.91 3.89 -3.92
CA HIS A 165 0.99 3.10 -4.73
C HIS A 165 0.67 1.76 -4.04
N ASN A 166 -0.57 1.25 -4.16
CA ASN A 166 -1.00 0.05 -3.43
C ASN A 166 -0.11 -1.18 -3.68
N HIS A 167 0.31 -1.43 -4.92
CA HIS A 167 1.25 -2.53 -5.22
C HIS A 167 2.60 -2.34 -4.52
N SER A 168 3.17 -1.12 -4.49
CA SER A 168 4.39 -0.83 -3.75
C SER A 168 4.23 -1.09 -2.26
N ARG A 169 3.07 -0.76 -1.67
CA ARG A 169 2.74 -1.09 -0.28
C ARG A 169 2.75 -2.60 -0.04
N MET A 170 2.09 -3.35 -0.92
CA MET A 170 2.01 -4.81 -0.83
C MET A 170 3.39 -5.48 -0.95
N TRP A 171 4.23 -5.04 -1.89
CA TRP A 171 5.58 -5.57 -2.07
C TRP A 171 6.49 -5.23 -0.89
N LEU A 172 6.48 -3.98 -0.42
CA LEU A 172 7.26 -3.56 0.74
C LEU A 172 6.82 -4.30 2.01
N ALA A 173 5.51 -4.46 2.22
CA ALA A 173 4.97 -5.23 3.33
C ALA A 173 5.37 -6.70 3.25
N ALA A 174 5.26 -7.32 2.07
CA ALA A 174 5.64 -8.71 1.88
C ALA A 174 7.14 -8.93 2.13
N TYR A 175 8.00 -8.01 1.68
CA TYR A 175 9.43 -8.03 1.96
C TYR A 175 9.72 -7.95 3.47
N ILE A 176 9.08 -7.01 4.18
CA ILE A 176 9.23 -6.83 5.62
C ILE A 176 8.78 -8.09 6.39
N VAL A 177 7.61 -8.64 6.06
CA VAL A 177 7.08 -9.80 6.78
C VAL A 177 7.82 -11.08 6.42
N HIS A 178 7.94 -11.40 5.13
CA HIS A 178 8.32 -12.76 4.72
C HIS A 178 9.83 -12.91 4.49
N TRP A 179 10.48 -11.96 3.82
CA TRP A 179 11.94 -12.04 3.58
C TRP A 179 12.74 -11.63 4.81
N ARG A 180 12.22 -10.68 5.59
CA ARG A 180 12.91 -10.14 6.75
C ARG A 180 12.44 -10.73 8.08
N ARG A 181 11.35 -11.54 8.07
CA ARG A 181 10.75 -12.16 9.25
C ARG A 181 10.51 -11.14 10.36
N ILE A 182 9.84 -10.04 10.01
CA ILE A 182 9.47 -8.96 10.93
C ILE A 182 7.96 -9.01 11.17
N HIS A 183 7.54 -8.80 12.41
CA HIS A 183 6.14 -8.64 12.76
C HIS A 183 5.48 -7.56 11.90
N TRP A 184 4.30 -7.85 11.35
CA TRP A 184 3.58 -6.90 10.49
C TRP A 184 3.27 -5.59 11.24
N GLN A 185 3.13 -5.65 12.56
CA GLN A 185 2.90 -4.51 13.44
C GLN A 185 4.02 -3.46 13.34
N ALA A 186 5.28 -3.90 13.20
CA ALA A 186 6.43 -2.99 13.11
C ALA A 186 6.36 -2.15 11.81
N GLY A 187 6.12 -2.83 10.69
CA GLY A 187 5.92 -2.18 9.40
C GLY A 187 4.65 -1.31 9.37
N ALA A 188 3.56 -1.78 9.97
CA ALA A 188 2.29 -1.04 10.06
C ALA A 188 2.44 0.26 10.85
N LYS A 189 3.16 0.25 11.99
CA LYS A 189 3.47 1.46 12.77
C LYS A 189 4.29 2.46 11.95
N TRP A 190 5.33 1.97 11.26
CA TRP A 190 6.17 2.82 10.41
C TRP A 190 5.37 3.43 9.24
N PHE A 191 4.48 2.66 8.61
CA PHE A 191 3.58 3.19 7.59
C PHE A 191 2.67 4.29 8.12
N LEU A 192 2.09 4.14 9.31
CA LEU A 192 1.25 5.19 9.92
C LEU A 192 2.03 6.46 10.29
N GLN A 193 3.34 6.39 10.50
CA GLN A 193 4.17 7.56 10.77
C GLN A 193 4.35 8.44 9.53
N HIS A 194 4.35 7.86 8.33
CA HIS A 194 4.66 8.57 7.09
C HIS A 194 3.46 8.77 6.16
N LEU A 195 2.49 7.85 6.13
CA LEU A 195 1.36 7.93 5.21
C LEU A 195 0.41 9.09 5.56
N LEU A 196 0.21 9.99 4.60
CA LEU A 196 -0.83 11.01 4.62
C LEU A 196 -2.25 10.40 4.63
N ASP A 197 -2.41 9.19 4.13
CA ASP A 197 -3.66 8.43 4.21
C ASP A 197 -3.65 7.35 5.32
N GLY A 198 -2.72 7.46 6.27
CA GLY A 198 -2.55 6.54 7.39
C GLY A 198 -3.83 6.37 8.22
N ASP A 199 -4.50 5.23 8.03
CA ASP A 199 -5.76 4.85 8.66
C ASP A 199 -5.57 3.49 9.35
N PRO A 200 -5.67 3.37 10.69
CA PRO A 200 -5.42 2.10 11.37
C PRO A 200 -6.27 0.95 10.84
N ALA A 201 -7.52 1.21 10.45
CA ALA A 201 -8.40 0.21 9.88
C ALA A 201 -7.83 -0.37 8.58
N SER A 202 -7.66 0.48 7.57
CA SER A 202 -7.22 0.06 6.23
C SER A 202 -5.77 -0.42 6.25
N ASN A 203 -4.91 0.24 7.02
CA ASN A 203 -3.50 -0.11 7.16
C ASN A 203 -3.35 -1.50 7.79
N ASN A 204 -3.84 -1.70 9.01
CA ASN A 204 -3.55 -2.92 9.75
C ASN A 204 -4.21 -4.14 9.11
N MET A 205 -5.46 -4.04 8.64
CA MET A 205 -6.11 -5.18 7.98
C MET A 205 -5.41 -5.57 6.67
N SER A 206 -4.84 -4.60 5.95
CA SER A 206 -4.06 -4.88 4.74
C SER A 206 -2.72 -5.52 5.07
N TRP A 207 -2.04 -5.09 6.14
CA TRP A 207 -0.83 -5.73 6.66
C TRP A 207 -1.09 -7.18 7.11
N GLN A 208 -2.18 -7.41 7.82
CA GLN A 208 -2.59 -8.76 8.25
C GLN A 208 -2.97 -9.66 7.06
N TRP A 209 -3.59 -9.10 6.04
CA TRP A 209 -3.86 -9.82 4.80
C TRP A 209 -2.55 -10.28 4.12
N VAL A 210 -1.53 -9.42 4.09
CA VAL A 210 -0.19 -9.76 3.56
C VAL A 210 0.50 -10.82 4.41
N ALA A 211 0.44 -10.66 5.74
CA ALA A 211 1.06 -11.54 6.73
C ALA A 211 0.35 -12.89 6.89
N SER A 212 -0.84 -13.07 6.30
CA SER A 212 -1.75 -14.20 6.46
C SER A 212 -2.45 -14.36 7.81
N THR A 213 -2.34 -13.37 8.68
CA THR A 213 -3.11 -13.32 9.94
C THR A 213 -4.54 -12.81 9.74
N PHE A 214 -4.92 -12.46 8.51
CA PHE A 214 -6.30 -12.21 8.06
C PHE A 214 -6.49 -12.62 6.58
N SER A 215 -5.95 -13.79 6.19
CA SER A 215 -6.14 -14.36 4.86
C SER A 215 -5.82 -15.85 4.87
N HIS A 216 -6.16 -16.57 3.81
CA HIS A 216 -5.94 -18.03 3.75
C HIS A 216 -4.50 -18.43 3.38
N LYS A 217 -3.68 -17.49 2.91
CA LYS A 217 -2.28 -17.73 2.54
C LYS A 217 -1.48 -16.42 2.55
N PRO A 218 -0.16 -16.44 2.83
CA PRO A 218 0.68 -15.26 2.77
C PRO A 218 0.71 -14.69 1.37
N TYR A 219 0.65 -13.37 1.28
CA TYR A 219 0.93 -12.68 0.03
C TYR A 219 2.43 -12.46 -0.11
N PHE A 220 2.97 -12.89 -1.24
CA PHE A 220 4.33 -12.59 -1.66
C PHE A 220 4.36 -12.36 -3.18
N PHE A 221 5.51 -11.96 -3.70
CA PHE A 221 5.70 -11.61 -5.10
C PHE A 221 7.04 -12.14 -5.61
N ASN A 222 7.17 -12.26 -6.92
CA ASN A 222 8.44 -12.54 -7.58
C ASN A 222 8.91 -11.33 -8.40
N ARG A 223 10.16 -11.36 -8.88
CA ARG A 223 10.74 -10.28 -9.68
C ARG A 223 9.91 -10.01 -10.94
N GLU A 224 9.47 -11.05 -11.65
CA GLU A 224 8.71 -10.89 -12.89
C GLU A 224 7.41 -10.08 -12.67
N ASN A 225 6.69 -10.36 -11.58
CA ASN A 225 5.52 -9.60 -11.19
C ASN A 225 5.87 -8.13 -10.94
N LEU A 226 6.90 -7.87 -10.13
CA LEU A 226 7.36 -6.52 -9.84
C LEU A 226 7.77 -5.78 -11.12
N GLU A 227 8.56 -6.41 -11.99
CA GLU A 227 8.99 -5.82 -13.26
C GLU A 227 7.82 -5.51 -14.17
N ARG A 228 6.86 -6.42 -14.31
CA ARG A 228 5.68 -6.22 -15.14
C ARG A 228 4.92 -4.95 -14.73
N TYR A 229 4.66 -4.79 -13.43
CA TYR A 229 3.83 -3.69 -12.94
C TYR A 229 4.61 -2.39 -12.70
N THR A 230 5.94 -2.46 -12.67
CA THR A 230 6.83 -1.29 -12.59
C THR A 230 7.43 -0.91 -13.94
N LYS A 231 7.19 -1.69 -15.00
CA LYS A 231 7.88 -1.60 -16.30
C LYS A 231 9.41 -1.71 -16.17
N GLY A 232 9.88 -2.53 -15.25
CA GLY A 232 11.30 -2.86 -15.06
C GLY A 232 12.17 -1.72 -14.49
N VAL A 233 11.60 -0.57 -14.13
CA VAL A 233 12.36 0.64 -13.76
C VAL A 233 13.32 0.45 -12.58
N TYR A 234 13.03 -0.53 -11.71
CA TYR A 234 13.88 -0.85 -10.56
C TYR A 234 14.84 -2.00 -10.86
N CYS A 235 14.32 -3.17 -11.26
CA CYS A 235 15.11 -4.40 -11.35
C CYS A 235 16.21 -4.33 -12.41
N GLN A 236 15.95 -3.76 -13.58
CA GLN A 236 16.93 -3.71 -14.68
C GLN A 236 18.20 -2.92 -14.34
N LYS A 237 18.11 -2.04 -13.33
CA LYS A 237 19.23 -1.21 -12.84
C LYS A 237 19.76 -1.69 -11.49
N CYS A 238 19.20 -2.77 -10.96
CA CYS A 238 19.54 -3.28 -9.64
C CYS A 238 20.85 -4.09 -9.72
N PRO A 239 21.84 -3.83 -8.85
CA PRO A 239 23.07 -4.64 -8.79
C PRO A 239 22.81 -6.13 -8.49
N LEU A 240 21.64 -6.46 -7.94
CA LEU A 240 21.21 -7.82 -7.62
C LEU A 240 20.47 -8.51 -8.78
N TYR A 241 20.37 -7.91 -9.95
CA TYR A 241 19.63 -8.49 -11.08
C TYR A 241 20.18 -9.88 -11.45
N GLY A 242 19.32 -10.90 -11.48
CA GLY A 242 19.72 -12.30 -11.72
C GLY A 242 20.20 -13.05 -10.47
N HIS A 243 20.35 -12.38 -9.32
CA HIS A 243 20.77 -12.95 -8.04
C HIS A 243 19.91 -12.46 -6.87
N CYS A 244 18.79 -11.80 -7.16
CA CYS A 244 17.94 -11.16 -6.17
C CYS A 244 17.10 -12.20 -5.42
N ASP A 245 16.75 -11.92 -4.16
CA ASP A 245 15.90 -12.81 -3.37
C ASP A 245 14.47 -12.96 -3.92
N PHE A 246 14.10 -12.11 -4.90
CA PHE A 246 12.81 -12.15 -5.59
C PHE A 246 12.86 -12.99 -6.87
N GLU A 247 14.03 -13.51 -7.26
CA GLU A 247 14.19 -14.38 -8.44
C GLU A 247 13.46 -15.71 -8.24
N GLY A 248 12.98 -16.30 -9.34
CA GLY A 248 12.35 -17.63 -9.35
C GLY A 248 10.84 -17.62 -9.56
N SER A 249 10.28 -18.82 -9.72
CA SER A 249 8.84 -19.05 -9.80
C SER A 249 8.18 -18.82 -8.44
N TYR A 250 6.85 -18.72 -8.43
CA TYR A 250 6.11 -18.62 -7.17
C TYR A 250 6.28 -19.89 -6.32
N GLU A 251 6.35 -21.06 -6.95
CA GLU A 251 6.57 -22.34 -6.27
C GLU A 251 7.96 -22.40 -5.61
N GLU A 252 9.01 -21.95 -6.32
CA GLU A 252 10.38 -21.91 -5.78
C GLU A 252 10.52 -20.90 -4.63
N LEU A 253 9.82 -19.76 -4.72
CA LEU A 253 9.78 -18.78 -3.65
C LEU A 253 8.97 -19.28 -2.45
N GLU A 254 7.84 -19.94 -2.67
CA GLU A 254 7.02 -20.51 -1.60
C GLU A 254 7.82 -21.53 -0.79
N GLN A 255 8.54 -22.43 -1.46
CA GLN A 255 9.38 -23.43 -0.79
C GLN A 255 10.53 -22.80 0.01
N ARG A 256 11.13 -21.71 -0.49
CA ARG A 256 12.22 -21.00 0.20
C ARG A 256 11.73 -20.16 1.38
N LEU A 257 10.63 -19.43 1.18
CA LEU A 257 10.08 -18.54 2.20
C LEU A 257 9.33 -19.30 3.28
N PHE A 258 8.68 -20.40 2.93
CA PHE A 258 7.73 -21.09 3.80
C PHE A 258 7.94 -22.62 3.73
N PRO A 259 9.13 -23.13 4.06
CA PRO A 259 9.46 -24.56 3.91
C PRO A 259 8.58 -25.49 4.74
N GLN A 260 7.97 -24.97 5.82
CA GLN A 260 7.04 -25.70 6.70
C GLN A 260 5.57 -25.29 6.47
N GLY A 261 5.29 -24.46 5.45
CA GLY A 261 3.95 -23.98 5.16
C GLY A 261 3.11 -25.05 4.47
N GLU A 262 2.04 -25.50 5.12
CA GLU A 262 1.06 -26.39 4.51
C GLU A 262 0.03 -25.59 3.69
N PHE A 263 0.47 -24.93 2.62
CA PHE A 263 -0.46 -24.32 1.66
C PHE A 263 -1.11 -25.46 0.89
N THR A 264 -2.34 -25.80 1.26
CA THR A 264 -3.07 -26.92 0.68
C THR A 264 -2.86 -27.02 -0.84
N LYS A 265 -2.29 -28.14 -1.30
CA LYS A 265 -2.30 -28.62 -2.69
C LYS A 265 -3.74 -28.97 -3.12
N LYS A 266 -4.70 -28.07 -2.92
CA LYS A 266 -6.06 -28.19 -3.45
C LYS A 266 -6.06 -27.53 -4.83
N PRO A 267 -6.36 -28.25 -5.93
CA PRO A 267 -6.18 -27.77 -7.31
C PRO A 267 -6.99 -26.54 -7.76
N ASN A 268 -7.65 -25.79 -6.88
CA ASN A 268 -8.70 -24.84 -7.26
C ASN A 268 -8.70 -23.51 -6.49
N SER A 269 -7.54 -22.93 -6.16
CA SER A 269 -7.47 -21.51 -5.78
C SER A 269 -6.82 -20.64 -6.86
N GLN A 270 -7.32 -20.74 -8.10
CA GLN A 270 -7.14 -19.67 -9.07
C GLN A 270 -8.15 -18.56 -8.77
N SER A 271 -7.80 -17.63 -7.88
CA SER A 271 -8.48 -16.36 -7.81
C SER A 271 -7.46 -15.24 -8.02
N TRP A 272 -7.71 -14.47 -9.09
CA TRP A 272 -7.08 -13.19 -9.46
C TRP A 272 -5.82 -13.16 -10.35
N GLN A 273 -5.34 -14.27 -10.89
CA GLN A 273 -4.23 -14.26 -11.86
C GLN A 273 -4.54 -14.89 -13.22
N HIS A 274 -5.63 -14.47 -13.87
CA HIS A 274 -5.77 -14.65 -15.33
C HIS A 274 -5.80 -13.31 -16.04
N GLY A 275 -4.63 -12.91 -16.55
CA GLY A 275 -4.59 -12.04 -17.72
C GLY A 275 -5.20 -12.81 -18.88
N LYS A 276 -6.21 -12.21 -19.54
CA LYS A 276 -6.88 -12.76 -20.71
C LYS A 276 -5.86 -13.32 -21.71
N ARG A 277 -5.75 -14.65 -21.83
CA ARG A 277 -5.14 -15.28 -23.00
C ARG A 277 -6.07 -14.97 -24.18
N GLY A 278 -5.51 -14.28 -25.18
CA GLY A 278 -6.23 -13.92 -26.40
C GLY A 278 -6.79 -15.17 -27.09
N LYS A 279 -8.05 -15.07 -27.53
CA LYS A 279 -8.60 -16.01 -28.51
C LYS A 279 -7.98 -15.66 -29.86
N LYS A 280 -7.26 -16.62 -30.45
CA LYS A 280 -7.21 -16.77 -31.90
C LYS A 280 -8.53 -17.36 -32.36
#